data_AF-D5WUK4-F1
#
_entry.id   AF-D5WUK4-F1
#
_cell.length_a   1.000
_cell.length_b   1.000
_cell.length_c   1.000
_cell.angle_alpha   90.00
_cell.angle_beta   90.00
_cell.angle_gamma   90.00
#
_symmetry.space_group_name_H-M   'P 1'
#
loop_
_entity.id
_entity.type
_entity.pdbx_description
1 polymer ?
#
loop_
_entity_poly.entity_id
_entity_poly.type
_entity_poly.pdbx_seq_one_letter_code
_entity_poly.pdbx_strand_id
1 'polypeptide(L)'
;MQQEEFDSLLKETRRFEPSEEFRNQANFRDPTVYDRARQDPEGYWAEQARHLDWMAPFTKVLEWDPPHARWFSDGQLNAAYNAVDRHRLGPRKNKAAILWEGEPGDSKVYTYEMLGREVDRAAHMLTRLGVRRGDRVTIYLSMIPELPIAMLACAKIGAIHSVVFGGFSSQSLRDRIMDAQSKILITADGGWRRGRVVPLKANADEAIKGTPVETVLVVKRVGEASGAAFRPDRDKDWAEEMAKSPTTPSPAETMGAEDILYLLYTSGTTGKPKGIVHTIGGYLVGQNLLLGRFPRVPPRPAPEGIPLGPPWGEGGLSRRSPGRIQAGLGTGLPGPGPPFQVYTQSPNL
;
A
#
# COMPACT_ATOMS: atom_id res chain seq x y z
N MET A 1 26.22 -29.34 34.76
CA MET A 1 25.17 -30.21 34.18
C MET A 1 23.89 -29.48 33.75
N GLN A 2 23.73 -28.16 33.94
CA GLN A 2 22.56 -27.40 33.43
C GLN A 2 22.86 -26.54 32.19
N GLN A 3 24.10 -26.52 31.71
CA GLN A 3 24.54 -25.64 30.63
C GLN A 3 24.61 -26.31 29.26
N GLU A 4 24.63 -27.65 29.20
CA GLU A 4 24.66 -28.41 27.94
C GLU A 4 23.25 -28.67 27.35
N GLU A 5 22.19 -28.57 28.15
CA GLU A 5 20.83 -28.89 27.71
C GLU A 5 20.21 -27.81 26.79
N PHE A 6 20.70 -26.57 26.82
CA PHE A 6 20.24 -25.49 25.93
C PHE A 6 21.00 -25.43 24.59
N ASP A 7 22.13 -26.12 24.45
CA ASP A 7 22.96 -26.11 23.25
C ASP A 7 22.47 -27.07 22.15
N SER A 8 21.46 -27.90 22.43
CA SER A 8 20.94 -28.88 21.48
C SER A 8 19.94 -28.32 20.46
N LEU A 9 19.55 -27.04 20.56
CA LEU A 9 18.50 -26.48 19.69
C LEU A 9 18.98 -25.96 18.32
N LEU A 10 20.28 -25.84 18.04
CA LEU A 10 20.76 -25.16 16.81
C LEU A 10 22.09 -25.69 16.24
N LYS A 11 22.21 -27.00 15.99
CA LYS A 11 23.22 -27.53 15.04
C LYS A 11 22.55 -28.24 13.88
N GLU A 12 21.71 -27.50 13.16
CA GLU A 12 21.14 -27.94 11.90
C GLU A 12 22.09 -27.57 10.75
N THR A 13 22.78 -28.57 10.18
CA THR A 13 23.76 -28.39 9.09
C THR A 13 23.28 -28.93 7.75
N ARG A 14 22.07 -29.52 7.67
CA ARG A 14 21.54 -30.04 6.41
C ARG A 14 21.33 -28.89 5.43
N ARG A 15 21.75 -29.09 4.19
CA ARG A 15 21.51 -28.19 3.07
C ARG A 15 20.57 -28.88 2.09
N PHE A 16 19.55 -28.16 1.67
CA PHE A 16 18.59 -28.62 0.68
C PHE A 16 18.77 -27.77 -0.57
N GLU A 17 19.40 -28.34 -1.59
CA GLU A 17 19.55 -27.67 -2.86
C GLU A 17 18.20 -27.57 -3.58
N PRO A 18 17.89 -26.44 -4.24
CA PRO A 18 16.69 -26.33 -5.05
C PRO A 18 16.75 -27.31 -6.23
N SER A 19 15.58 -27.83 -6.64
CA SER A 19 15.49 -28.70 -7.80
C SER A 19 15.99 -27.99 -9.07
N GLU A 20 16.47 -28.78 -10.05
CA GLU A 20 16.93 -28.24 -11.33
C GLU A 20 15.82 -27.47 -12.06
N GLU A 21 14.60 -28.00 -12.04
CA GLU A 21 13.41 -27.35 -12.59
C GLU A 21 13.20 -25.96 -11.97
N PHE A 22 13.32 -25.83 -10.65
CA PHE A 22 13.20 -24.55 -9.96
C PHE A 22 14.31 -23.58 -10.35
N ARG A 23 15.57 -24.03 -10.39
CA ARG A 23 16.71 -23.20 -10.81
C ARG A 23 16.57 -22.71 -12.25
N ASN A 24 16.01 -23.51 -13.14
CA ASN A 24 15.85 -23.15 -14.55
C ASN A 24 14.84 -22.02 -14.78
N GLN A 25 13.85 -21.86 -13.89
CA GLN A 25 12.85 -20.79 -13.94
C GLN A 25 13.14 -19.62 -12.99
N ALA A 26 14.28 -19.62 -12.29
CA ALA A 26 14.65 -18.56 -11.37
C ALA A 26 14.90 -17.24 -12.11
N ASN A 27 14.45 -16.12 -11.53
CA ASN A 27 14.68 -14.78 -12.06
C ASN A 27 16.18 -14.41 -12.08
N PHE A 28 16.91 -14.84 -11.05
CA PHE A 28 18.36 -14.64 -10.92
C PHE A 28 19.05 -16.00 -10.87
N ARG A 29 19.88 -16.29 -11.87
CA ARG A 29 20.66 -17.53 -11.97
C ARG A 29 22.16 -17.31 -11.80
N ASP A 30 22.59 -16.07 -11.94
CA ASP A 30 23.99 -15.67 -11.85
C ASP A 30 24.29 -15.17 -10.43
N PRO A 31 25.14 -15.87 -9.65
CA PRO A 31 25.47 -15.47 -8.28
C PRO A 31 26.21 -14.13 -8.21
N THR A 32 26.83 -13.68 -9.31
CA THR A 32 27.51 -12.37 -9.35
C THR A 32 26.56 -11.18 -9.23
N VAL A 33 25.23 -11.40 -9.28
CA VAL A 33 24.24 -10.35 -9.01
C VAL A 33 24.50 -9.64 -7.68
N TYR A 34 24.93 -10.38 -6.65
CA TYR A 34 25.25 -9.79 -5.34
C TYR A 34 26.53 -8.97 -5.39
N ASP A 35 27.52 -9.40 -6.17
CA ASP A 35 28.78 -8.68 -6.30
C ASP A 35 28.62 -7.41 -7.13
N ARG A 36 27.86 -7.47 -8.24
CA ARG A 36 27.48 -6.29 -9.03
C ARG A 36 26.74 -5.26 -8.18
N ALA A 37 25.76 -5.73 -7.41
CA ALA A 37 24.97 -4.85 -6.56
C ALA A 37 25.82 -4.25 -5.40
N ARG A 38 26.83 -4.96 -4.89
CA ARG A 38 27.77 -4.41 -3.87
C ARG A 38 28.77 -3.41 -4.46
N GLN A 39 29.24 -3.64 -5.68
CA GLN A 39 30.23 -2.79 -6.34
C GLN A 39 29.65 -1.46 -6.79
N ASP A 40 28.42 -1.46 -7.30
CA ASP A 40 27.69 -0.25 -7.71
C ASP A 40 26.22 -0.32 -7.27
N PRO A 41 25.93 0.00 -5.99
CA PRO A 41 24.57 -0.05 -5.45
C PRO A 41 23.60 0.88 -6.18
N GLU A 42 24.03 2.12 -6.48
CA GLU A 42 23.18 3.10 -7.16
C GLU A 42 22.88 2.67 -8.61
N GLY A 43 23.90 2.21 -9.37
CA GLY A 43 23.68 1.70 -10.71
C GLY A 43 22.77 0.47 -10.75
N TYR A 44 22.93 -0.46 -9.80
CA TYR A 44 22.05 -1.61 -9.66
C TYR A 44 20.60 -1.21 -9.40
N TRP A 45 20.37 -0.31 -8.44
CA TRP A 45 19.01 0.13 -8.11
C TRP A 45 18.39 1.01 -9.20
N ALA A 46 19.19 1.80 -9.92
CA ALA A 46 18.75 2.52 -11.10
C ALA A 46 18.27 1.55 -12.20
N GLU A 47 18.98 0.43 -12.42
CA GLU A 47 18.55 -0.62 -13.35
C GLU A 47 17.19 -1.19 -12.93
N GLN A 48 17.04 -1.57 -11.66
CA GLN A 48 15.78 -2.16 -11.17
C GLN A 48 14.61 -1.19 -11.27
N ALA A 49 14.86 0.10 -11.03
CA ALA A 49 13.84 1.15 -11.10
C ALA A 49 13.29 1.36 -12.51
N ARG A 50 14.05 1.05 -13.58
CA ARG A 50 13.60 1.16 -14.98
C ARG A 50 12.54 0.12 -15.38
N HIS A 51 12.20 -0.81 -14.49
CA HIS A 51 11.07 -1.74 -14.69
C HIS A 51 9.72 -1.16 -14.26
N LEU A 52 9.73 0.01 -13.63
CA LEU A 52 8.55 0.81 -13.35
C LEU A 52 8.35 1.84 -14.46
N ASP A 53 7.10 2.24 -14.62
CA ASP A 53 6.70 3.32 -15.52
C ASP A 53 6.73 4.63 -14.73
N TRP A 54 7.67 5.50 -15.10
CA TRP A 54 7.87 6.83 -14.52
C TRP A 54 7.19 7.88 -15.39
N MET A 55 6.43 8.78 -14.76
CA MET A 55 5.83 9.94 -15.41
C MET A 55 6.87 11.03 -15.68
N ALA A 56 7.81 11.20 -14.75
CA ALA A 56 9.04 11.95 -14.94
C ALA A 56 10.23 11.09 -14.47
N PRO A 57 11.26 10.89 -15.31
CA PRO A 57 12.42 10.07 -14.93
C PRO A 57 13.21 10.73 -13.78
N PHE A 58 13.83 9.91 -12.94
CA PHE A 58 14.74 10.37 -11.90
C PHE A 58 16.16 10.57 -12.46
N THR A 59 16.91 11.49 -11.86
CA THR A 59 18.35 11.64 -12.08
C THR A 59 19.17 11.32 -10.82
N LYS A 60 18.55 11.39 -9.64
CA LYS A 60 19.18 11.07 -8.36
C LYS A 60 18.74 9.71 -7.87
N VAL A 61 19.66 8.75 -7.71
CA VAL A 61 19.29 7.41 -7.24
C VAL A 61 19.16 7.36 -5.73
N LEU A 62 20.21 7.75 -5.00
CA LEU A 62 20.23 7.76 -3.54
C LEU A 62 20.82 9.07 -3.00
N GLU A 63 20.05 9.76 -2.16
CA GLU A 63 20.57 10.82 -1.29
C GLU A 63 20.54 10.31 0.15
N TRP A 64 21.69 10.17 0.81
CA TRP A 64 21.77 9.55 2.13
C TRP A 64 22.49 10.43 3.15
N ASP A 65 21.73 10.90 4.14
CA ASP A 65 22.19 11.57 5.36
C ASP A 65 21.68 10.77 6.57
N PRO A 66 22.43 9.76 7.06
CA PRO A 66 21.95 8.82 8.06
C PRO A 66 21.29 9.51 9.28
N PRO A 67 20.08 9.06 9.71
CA PRO A 67 19.36 7.87 9.26
C PRO A 67 18.41 8.10 8.07
N HIS A 68 18.46 9.26 7.42
CA HIS A 68 17.57 9.68 6.34
C HIS A 68 18.17 9.35 4.97
N ALA A 69 17.68 8.30 4.32
CA ALA A 69 17.82 8.10 2.88
C ALA A 69 16.73 8.87 2.12
N ARG A 70 16.87 9.04 0.81
CA ARG A 70 15.80 9.39 -0.13
C ARG A 70 16.15 8.71 -1.45
N TRP A 71 15.22 7.99 -2.03
CA TRP A 71 15.45 7.20 -3.24
C TRP A 71 14.69 7.80 -4.41
N PHE A 72 15.38 8.02 -5.54
CA PHE A 72 14.75 8.54 -6.76
C PHE A 72 14.08 9.90 -6.56
N SER A 73 14.67 10.77 -5.73
CA SER A 73 13.99 11.91 -5.09
C SER A 73 13.42 12.96 -6.03
N ASP A 74 13.89 13.01 -7.28
CA ASP A 74 13.40 13.88 -8.35
C ASP A 74 12.51 13.16 -9.37
N GLY A 75 12.34 11.84 -9.25
CA GLY A 75 11.45 11.06 -10.09
C GLY A 75 9.98 11.20 -9.70
N GLN A 76 9.10 11.06 -10.70
CA GLN A 76 7.65 11.09 -10.51
C GLN A 76 6.97 9.86 -11.12
N LEU A 77 5.99 9.32 -10.41
CA LEU A 77 5.27 8.11 -10.78
C LEU A 77 3.92 8.04 -10.05
N ASN A 78 3.15 6.99 -10.32
CA ASN A 78 1.95 6.66 -9.54
C ASN A 78 1.88 5.15 -9.29
N ALA A 79 1.58 4.77 -8.03
CA ALA A 79 1.54 3.36 -7.63
C ALA A 79 0.36 2.60 -8.25
N ALA A 80 -0.83 3.21 -8.32
CA ALA A 80 -1.99 2.58 -8.94
C ALA A 80 -1.81 2.43 -10.46
N TYR A 81 -1.14 3.39 -11.10
CA TYR A 81 -0.81 3.27 -12.52
C TYR A 81 0.09 2.06 -12.78
N ASN A 82 1.17 1.93 -12.01
CA ASN A 82 2.11 0.82 -12.11
C ASN A 82 1.49 -0.53 -11.72
N ALA A 83 0.58 -0.56 -10.76
CA ALA A 83 -0.07 -1.79 -10.31
C ALA A 83 -1.23 -2.24 -11.21
N VAL A 84 -1.94 -1.31 -11.87
CA VAL A 84 -3.19 -1.61 -12.58
C VAL A 84 -3.23 -1.03 -13.98
N ASP A 85 -3.09 0.29 -14.13
CA ASP A 85 -3.38 0.97 -15.42
C ASP A 85 -2.48 0.47 -16.56
N ARG A 86 -1.17 0.38 -16.32
CA ARG A 86 -0.24 -0.13 -17.36
C ARG A 86 -0.58 -1.55 -17.83
N HIS A 87 -1.22 -2.35 -16.97
CA HIS A 87 -1.58 -3.72 -17.28
C HIS A 87 -2.94 -3.80 -17.98
N ARG A 88 -3.91 -2.97 -17.58
CA ARG A 88 -5.23 -2.90 -18.23
C ARG A 88 -5.18 -2.26 -19.62
N LEU A 89 -4.28 -1.30 -19.83
CA LEU A 89 -4.08 -0.62 -21.10
C LEU A 89 -3.24 -1.47 -22.08
N GLY A 90 -2.56 -2.50 -21.58
CA GLY A 90 -1.70 -3.38 -22.36
C GLY A 90 -2.33 -4.75 -22.67
N PRO A 91 -1.52 -5.71 -23.15
CA PRO A 91 -1.98 -7.05 -23.53
C PRO A 91 -2.49 -7.89 -22.35
N ARG A 92 -2.25 -7.45 -21.10
CA ARG A 92 -2.73 -8.12 -19.89
C ARG A 92 -4.15 -7.69 -19.48
N LYS A 93 -4.83 -6.88 -20.28
CA LYS A 93 -6.17 -6.36 -20.01
C LYS A 93 -7.15 -7.38 -19.42
N ASN A 94 -7.24 -8.56 -20.05
CA ASN A 94 -8.15 -9.64 -19.67
C ASN A 94 -7.52 -10.70 -18.76
N LYS A 95 -6.25 -10.52 -18.34
CA LYS A 95 -5.61 -11.41 -17.39
C LYS A 95 -6.22 -11.19 -16.00
N ALA A 96 -6.50 -12.27 -15.27
CA ALA A 96 -6.89 -12.20 -13.87
C ALA A 96 -5.82 -11.46 -13.05
N ALA A 97 -6.25 -10.41 -12.36
CA ALA A 97 -5.45 -9.60 -11.44
C ALA A 97 -5.72 -10.01 -9.99
N ILE A 98 -6.98 -10.25 -9.63
CA ILE A 98 -7.38 -10.75 -8.31
C ILE A 98 -8.24 -12.00 -8.51
N LEU A 99 -7.82 -13.09 -7.86
CA LEU A 99 -8.64 -14.26 -7.60
C LEU A 99 -9.01 -14.19 -6.12
N TRP A 100 -10.27 -13.87 -5.84
CA TRP A 100 -10.75 -13.72 -4.48
C TRP A 100 -11.63 -14.90 -4.09
N GLU A 101 -11.37 -15.44 -2.91
CA GLU A 101 -12.14 -16.49 -2.27
C GLU A 101 -12.49 -16.01 -0.86
N GLY A 102 -13.78 -15.90 -0.60
CA GLY A 102 -14.36 -15.55 0.69
C GLY A 102 -14.49 -16.79 1.57
N GLU A 103 -14.42 -16.58 2.88
CA GLU A 103 -14.56 -17.66 3.86
C GLU A 103 -15.88 -18.45 3.75
N PRO A 104 -17.05 -17.84 3.44
CA PRO A 104 -18.28 -18.57 3.13
C PRO A 104 -18.27 -19.38 1.83
N GLY A 105 -17.17 -19.41 1.08
CA GLY A 105 -17.02 -20.10 -0.19
C GLY A 105 -17.45 -19.28 -1.42
N ASP A 106 -17.89 -18.03 -1.22
CA ASP A 106 -18.13 -17.11 -2.32
C ASP A 106 -16.80 -16.69 -2.98
N SER A 107 -16.79 -16.51 -4.30
CA SER A 107 -15.56 -16.16 -5.01
C SER A 107 -15.82 -15.14 -6.11
N LYS A 108 -14.76 -14.43 -6.49
CA LYS A 108 -14.82 -13.42 -7.55
C LYS A 108 -13.47 -13.30 -8.24
N VAL A 109 -13.53 -13.16 -9.56
CA VAL A 109 -12.35 -12.89 -10.38
C VAL A 109 -12.44 -11.47 -10.92
N TYR A 110 -11.37 -10.71 -10.76
CA TYR A 110 -11.19 -9.42 -11.42
C TYR A 110 -10.06 -9.55 -12.43
N THR A 111 -10.34 -9.28 -13.70
CA THR A 111 -9.27 -8.99 -14.68
C THR A 111 -8.65 -7.62 -14.40
N TYR A 112 -7.51 -7.30 -15.01
CA TYR A 112 -6.93 -5.95 -14.90
C TYR A 112 -7.89 -4.84 -15.36
N GLU A 113 -8.69 -5.10 -16.41
CA GLU A 113 -9.74 -4.16 -16.84
C GLU A 113 -10.83 -3.98 -15.79
N MET A 114 -11.34 -5.08 -15.23
CA MET A 114 -12.38 -5.04 -14.20
C MET A 114 -11.89 -4.32 -12.94
N LEU A 115 -10.69 -4.67 -12.47
CA LEU A 115 -10.06 -4.00 -11.34
C LEU A 115 -9.84 -2.51 -11.61
N GLY A 116 -9.34 -2.17 -12.81
CA GLY A 116 -9.13 -0.79 -13.22
C GLY A 116 -10.40 0.07 -13.14
N ARG A 117 -11.53 -0.47 -13.61
CA ARG A 117 -12.83 0.23 -13.52
C ARG A 117 -13.28 0.45 -12.08
N GLU A 118 -13.11 -0.55 -11.20
CA GLU A 118 -13.47 -0.41 -9.79
C GLU A 118 -12.54 0.59 -9.08
N VAL A 119 -11.24 0.58 -9.38
CA VAL A 119 -10.29 1.57 -8.86
C VAL A 119 -10.60 2.98 -9.36
N ASP A 120 -10.94 3.13 -10.65
CA ASP A 120 -11.33 4.42 -11.24
C ASP A 120 -12.58 4.99 -10.55
N ARG A 121 -13.61 4.15 -10.37
CA ARG A 121 -14.86 4.54 -9.67
C ARG A 121 -14.61 4.89 -8.21
N ALA A 122 -13.79 4.11 -7.51
CA ALA A 122 -13.45 4.38 -6.11
C ALA A 122 -12.61 5.67 -5.98
N ALA A 123 -11.72 5.96 -6.92
CA ALA A 123 -10.95 7.21 -6.94
C ALA A 123 -11.85 8.44 -7.14
N HIS A 124 -12.83 8.36 -8.06
CA HIS A 124 -13.85 9.40 -8.24
C HIS A 124 -14.72 9.56 -7.00
N MET A 125 -15.16 8.45 -6.40
CA MET A 125 -15.94 8.45 -5.16
C MET A 125 -15.21 9.18 -4.04
N LEU A 126 -13.96 8.80 -3.76
CA LEU A 126 -13.15 9.42 -2.70
C LEU A 126 -12.92 10.90 -2.97
N THR A 127 -12.62 11.28 -4.22
CA THR A 127 -12.47 12.69 -4.61
C THR A 127 -13.76 13.48 -4.37
N ARG A 128 -14.92 12.92 -4.74
CA ARG A 128 -16.24 13.54 -4.51
C ARG A 128 -16.56 13.68 -3.01
N LEU A 129 -16.11 12.73 -2.19
CA LEU A 129 -16.22 12.78 -0.73
C LEU A 129 -15.20 13.72 -0.07
N GLY A 130 -14.42 14.47 -0.87
CA GLY A 130 -13.54 15.52 -0.37
C GLY A 130 -12.11 15.07 -0.12
N VAL A 131 -11.74 13.81 -0.39
CA VAL A 131 -10.35 13.35 -0.26
C VAL A 131 -9.47 14.07 -1.27
N ARG A 132 -8.33 14.57 -0.82
CA ARG A 132 -7.30 15.21 -1.64
C ARG A 132 -5.95 14.51 -1.45
N ARG A 133 -4.97 14.88 -2.29
CA ARG A 133 -3.58 14.45 -2.16
C ARG A 133 -3.07 14.77 -0.75
N GLY A 134 -2.42 13.79 -0.11
CA GLY A 134 -1.92 13.90 1.26
C GLY A 134 -2.95 13.67 2.37
N ASP A 135 -4.24 13.53 2.05
CA ASP A 135 -5.24 13.12 3.04
C ASP A 135 -5.05 11.67 3.48
N ARG A 136 -5.30 11.39 4.76
CA ARG A 136 -5.23 10.02 5.30
C ARG A 136 -6.61 9.40 5.30
N VAL A 137 -6.69 8.19 4.75
CA VAL A 137 -7.89 7.36 4.72
C VAL A 137 -7.61 6.09 5.51
N THR A 138 -8.32 5.88 6.62
CA THR A 138 -8.20 4.64 7.38
C THR A 138 -9.07 3.56 6.76
N ILE A 139 -8.51 2.36 6.56
CA ILE A 139 -9.22 1.21 6.00
C ILE A 139 -9.26 0.09 7.04
N TYR A 140 -10.45 -0.24 7.54
CA TYR A 140 -10.72 -1.28 8.54
C TYR A 140 -11.68 -2.31 7.95
N LEU A 141 -11.13 -3.16 7.09
CA LEU A 141 -11.85 -4.20 6.35
C LEU A 141 -11.27 -5.59 6.63
N SER A 142 -12.07 -6.62 6.40
CA SER A 142 -11.60 -7.99 6.22
C SER A 142 -10.95 -8.17 4.83
N MET A 143 -10.47 -9.37 4.50
CA MET A 143 -9.86 -9.69 3.20
C MET A 143 -10.93 -9.82 2.11
N ILE A 144 -11.60 -8.72 1.78
CA ILE A 144 -12.61 -8.59 0.72
C ILE A 144 -12.07 -7.74 -0.44
N PRO A 145 -12.60 -7.83 -1.67
CA PRO A 145 -12.06 -7.12 -2.83
C PRO A 145 -12.02 -5.59 -2.68
N GLU A 146 -12.92 -5.02 -1.91
CA GLU A 146 -12.99 -3.59 -1.62
C GLU A 146 -11.73 -3.09 -0.91
N LEU A 147 -11.02 -3.95 -0.16
CA LEU A 147 -9.77 -3.58 0.51
C LEU A 147 -8.68 -3.14 -0.48
N PRO A 148 -8.21 -4.00 -1.42
CA PRO A 148 -7.23 -3.57 -2.42
C PRO A 148 -7.78 -2.49 -3.35
N ILE A 149 -9.08 -2.48 -3.68
CA ILE A 149 -9.69 -1.40 -4.48
C ILE A 149 -9.54 -0.05 -3.77
N ALA A 150 -9.86 0.02 -2.47
CA ALA A 150 -9.73 1.25 -1.68
C ALA A 150 -8.27 1.70 -1.54
N MET A 151 -7.33 0.77 -1.32
CA MET A 151 -5.90 1.07 -1.26
C MET A 151 -5.40 1.69 -2.57
N LEU A 152 -5.73 1.05 -3.70
CA LEU A 152 -5.33 1.50 -5.03
C LEU A 152 -6.02 2.81 -5.42
N ALA A 153 -7.26 3.03 -5.02
CA ALA A 153 -7.97 4.29 -5.23
C ALA A 153 -7.31 5.45 -4.46
N CYS A 154 -6.92 5.23 -3.20
CA CYS A 154 -6.15 6.22 -2.43
C CYS A 154 -4.83 6.55 -3.14
N ALA A 155 -4.07 5.52 -3.52
CA ALA A 155 -2.82 5.69 -4.23
C ALA A 155 -2.97 6.39 -5.60
N LYS A 156 -4.08 6.15 -6.31
CA LYS A 156 -4.38 6.79 -7.60
C LYS A 156 -4.53 8.30 -7.47
N ILE A 157 -5.18 8.77 -6.40
CA ILE A 157 -5.45 10.20 -6.16
C ILE A 157 -4.41 10.87 -5.24
N GLY A 158 -3.34 10.16 -4.87
CA GLY A 158 -2.29 10.67 -3.99
C GLY A 158 -2.69 10.76 -2.51
N ALA A 159 -3.76 10.10 -2.10
CA ALA A 159 -4.14 9.96 -0.69
C ALA A 159 -3.33 8.85 -0.02
N ILE A 160 -3.13 8.99 1.30
CA ILE A 160 -2.34 8.09 2.12
C ILE A 160 -3.28 7.08 2.78
N HIS A 161 -3.21 5.81 2.38
CA HIS A 161 -4.04 4.79 3.03
C HIS A 161 -3.40 4.29 4.33
N SER A 162 -4.20 4.11 5.37
CA SER A 162 -3.80 3.53 6.65
C SER A 162 -4.62 2.29 6.93
N VAL A 163 -4.07 1.12 6.59
CA VAL A 163 -4.80 -0.16 6.76
C VAL A 163 -4.69 -0.63 8.21
N VAL A 164 -5.83 -0.95 8.81
CA VAL A 164 -5.95 -1.49 10.16
C VAL A 164 -6.58 -2.88 10.06
N PHE A 165 -5.92 -3.87 10.66
CA PHE A 165 -6.40 -5.24 10.64
C PHE A 165 -7.80 -5.36 11.26
N GLY A 166 -8.76 -5.92 10.51
CA GLY A 166 -10.16 -6.07 10.93
C GLY A 166 -10.39 -6.85 12.24
N GLY A 167 -9.38 -7.59 12.73
CA GLY A 167 -9.46 -8.28 14.02
C GLY A 167 -9.01 -7.47 15.24
N PHE A 168 -8.61 -6.21 15.07
CA PHE A 168 -8.22 -5.35 16.19
C PHE A 168 -9.41 -4.78 16.96
N SER A 169 -9.18 -4.46 18.24
CA SER A 169 -10.17 -3.82 19.10
C SER A 169 -10.48 -2.38 18.68
N SER A 170 -11.63 -1.86 19.09
CA SER A 170 -12.03 -0.48 18.83
C SER A 170 -11.01 0.53 19.36
N GLN A 171 -10.39 0.27 20.52
CA GLN A 171 -9.32 1.13 21.05
C GLN A 171 -8.09 1.12 20.13
N SER A 172 -7.69 -0.05 19.65
CA SER A 172 -6.54 -0.17 18.73
C SER A 172 -6.78 0.53 17.39
N LEU A 173 -8.03 0.51 16.91
CA LEU A 173 -8.46 1.26 15.73
C LEU A 173 -8.44 2.77 16.01
N ARG A 174 -9.01 3.21 17.14
CA ARG A 174 -9.05 4.60 17.57
C ARG A 174 -7.66 5.22 17.62
N ASP A 175 -6.71 4.56 18.30
CA ASP A 175 -5.36 5.10 18.48
C ASP A 175 -4.67 5.38 17.14
N ARG A 176 -4.90 4.53 16.15
CA ARG A 176 -4.36 4.68 14.79
C ARG A 176 -5.07 5.75 13.99
N ILE A 177 -6.39 5.89 14.14
CA ILE A 177 -7.16 6.98 13.53
C ILE A 177 -6.68 8.33 14.08
N MET A 178 -6.47 8.42 15.40
CA MET A 178 -5.98 9.62 16.06
C MET A 178 -4.57 9.98 15.62
N ASP A 179 -3.65 9.01 15.52
CA ASP A 179 -2.28 9.29 15.05
C ASP A 179 -2.28 9.68 13.56
N ALA A 180 -3.03 8.98 12.71
CA ALA A 180 -3.12 9.27 11.28
C ALA A 180 -3.91 10.57 10.96
N GLN A 181 -4.69 11.08 11.91
CA GLN A 181 -5.63 12.18 11.71
C GLN A 181 -6.56 11.92 10.50
N SER A 182 -7.05 10.69 10.35
CA SER A 182 -7.88 10.30 9.21
C SER A 182 -9.30 10.88 9.32
N LYS A 183 -9.78 11.53 8.25
CA LYS A 183 -11.14 12.07 8.19
C LYS A 183 -12.17 11.09 7.64
N ILE A 184 -11.71 10.08 6.90
CA ILE A 184 -12.55 9.02 6.34
C ILE A 184 -12.10 7.68 6.91
N LEU A 185 -13.09 6.89 7.33
CA LEU A 185 -12.95 5.48 7.67
C LEU A 185 -13.71 4.63 6.65
N ILE A 186 -13.05 3.66 6.02
CA ILE A 186 -13.69 2.64 5.19
C ILE A 186 -13.78 1.35 6.01
N THR A 187 -14.98 0.82 6.20
CA THR A 187 -15.22 -0.42 6.94
C THR A 187 -16.36 -1.24 6.32
N ALA A 188 -16.74 -2.35 6.94
CA ALA A 188 -17.85 -3.19 6.52
C ALA A 188 -18.86 -3.38 7.66
N ASP A 189 -20.09 -3.76 7.33
CA ASP A 189 -21.13 -4.13 8.29
C ASP A 189 -20.64 -5.23 9.26
N GLY A 190 -19.92 -6.22 8.74
CA GLY A 190 -19.18 -7.23 9.48
C GLY A 190 -18.16 -7.93 8.57
N GLY A 191 -17.47 -8.92 9.10
CA GLY A 191 -16.55 -9.75 8.33
C GLY A 191 -16.50 -11.19 8.83
N TRP A 192 -16.30 -12.15 7.94
CA TRP A 192 -16.12 -13.55 8.31
C TRP A 192 -14.69 -13.80 8.78
N ARG A 193 -14.55 -14.50 9.91
CA ARG A 193 -13.28 -15.00 10.41
C ARG A 193 -13.47 -16.26 11.22
N ARG A 194 -12.88 -17.37 10.77
CA ARG A 194 -12.93 -18.69 11.46
C ARG A 194 -14.37 -19.15 11.75
N GLY A 195 -15.25 -19.02 10.76
CA GLY A 195 -16.66 -19.40 10.79
C GLY A 195 -17.55 -18.44 11.59
N ARG A 196 -17.03 -17.29 12.06
CA ARG A 196 -17.78 -16.35 12.89
C ARG A 196 -17.80 -14.95 12.29
N VAL A 197 -18.88 -14.21 12.57
CA VAL A 197 -19.00 -12.80 12.21
C VAL A 197 -18.22 -11.95 13.20
N VAL A 198 -17.28 -11.17 12.69
CA VAL A 198 -16.61 -10.07 13.39
C VAL A 198 -17.45 -8.80 13.16
N PRO A 199 -17.92 -8.11 14.21
CA PRO A 199 -18.82 -6.96 14.09
C PRO A 199 -18.04 -5.66 13.77
N LEU A 200 -17.46 -5.58 12.57
CA LEU A 200 -16.59 -4.48 12.15
C LEU A 200 -17.25 -3.11 12.32
N LYS A 201 -18.51 -2.95 11.92
CA LYS A 201 -19.22 -1.67 12.03
C LYS A 201 -19.47 -1.24 13.48
N ALA A 202 -19.81 -2.19 14.37
CA ALA A 202 -19.98 -1.88 15.79
C ALA A 202 -18.65 -1.45 16.43
N ASN A 203 -17.56 -2.13 16.08
CA ASN A 203 -16.22 -1.75 16.54
C ASN A 203 -15.81 -0.37 16.02
N ALA A 204 -16.10 -0.08 14.75
CA ALA A 204 -15.85 1.23 14.14
C ALA A 204 -16.64 2.35 14.85
N ASP A 205 -17.92 2.14 15.14
CA ASP A 205 -18.77 3.10 15.85
C ASP A 205 -18.20 3.49 17.23
N GLU A 206 -17.66 2.51 17.96
CA GLU A 206 -16.98 2.78 19.22
C GLU A 206 -15.66 3.53 19.02
N ALA A 207 -14.87 3.09 18.03
CA ALA A 207 -13.53 3.62 17.79
C ALA A 207 -13.54 5.10 17.41
N ILE A 208 -14.54 5.56 16.64
CA ILE A 208 -14.53 6.91 16.06
C ILE A 208 -15.02 8.02 16.99
N LYS A 209 -15.56 7.70 18.17
CA LYS A 209 -16.08 8.72 19.10
C LYS A 209 -15.00 9.73 19.49
N GLY A 210 -15.17 11.01 19.19
CA GLY A 210 -14.13 12.02 19.51
C GLY A 210 -12.83 11.83 18.72
N THR A 211 -12.93 11.26 17.52
CA THR A 211 -11.87 11.23 16.50
C THR A 211 -12.20 12.23 15.38
N PRO A 212 -11.26 12.58 14.49
CA PRO A 212 -11.55 13.49 13.37
C PRO A 212 -12.32 12.85 12.22
N VAL A 213 -12.84 11.62 12.37
CA VAL A 213 -13.61 10.95 11.32
C VAL A 213 -14.95 11.63 11.12
N GLU A 214 -15.15 12.16 9.92
CA GLU A 214 -16.37 12.85 9.49
C GLU A 214 -17.27 11.94 8.64
N THR A 215 -16.68 10.97 7.92
CA THR A 215 -17.42 10.05 7.04
C THR A 215 -16.97 8.61 7.26
N VAL A 216 -17.95 7.71 7.37
CA VAL A 216 -17.71 6.26 7.41
C VAL A 216 -18.31 5.61 6.16
N LEU A 217 -17.48 5.09 5.28
CA LEU A 217 -17.91 4.27 4.15
C LEU A 217 -18.09 2.82 4.60
N VAL A 218 -19.28 2.26 4.41
CA VAL A 218 -19.64 0.93 4.89
C VAL A 218 -19.89 -0.01 3.72
N VAL A 219 -19.12 -1.08 3.63
CA VAL A 219 -19.34 -2.20 2.71
C VAL A 219 -20.33 -3.18 3.31
N LYS A 220 -21.38 -3.54 2.57
CA LYS A 220 -22.33 -4.58 2.98
C LYS A 220 -21.77 -5.97 2.63
N ARG A 221 -21.11 -6.62 3.58
CA ARG A 221 -20.46 -7.94 3.41
C ARG A 221 -21.26 -9.09 4.04
N VAL A 222 -21.85 -8.88 5.21
CA VAL A 222 -22.57 -9.91 5.96
C VAL A 222 -24.09 -9.72 5.87
N GLY A 223 -24.56 -8.48 5.70
CA GLY A 223 -25.98 -8.14 5.67
C GLY A 223 -26.60 -8.08 7.07
N GLU A 224 -27.89 -8.36 7.16
CA GLU A 224 -28.69 -8.24 8.39
C GLU A 224 -28.11 -9.04 9.56
N ALA A 225 -27.51 -10.20 9.29
CA ALA A 225 -26.87 -11.06 10.28
C ALA A 225 -25.69 -10.39 11.02
N SER A 226 -25.16 -9.27 10.51
CA SER A 226 -24.14 -8.48 11.22
C SER A 226 -24.69 -7.73 12.43
N GLY A 227 -26.00 -7.44 12.45
CA GLY A 227 -26.60 -6.54 13.44
C GLY A 227 -26.08 -5.10 13.37
N ALA A 228 -25.44 -4.70 12.26
CA ALA A 228 -24.81 -3.40 12.13
C ALA A 228 -25.85 -2.27 12.08
N ALA A 229 -25.68 -1.25 12.94
CA ALA A 229 -26.47 -0.02 12.88
C ALA A 229 -25.84 0.97 11.88
N PHE A 230 -26.69 1.55 11.02
CA PHE A 230 -26.31 2.57 10.04
C PHE A 230 -26.79 3.95 10.50
N ARG A 231 -25.90 4.95 10.48
CA ARG A 231 -26.15 6.33 10.92
C ARG A 231 -26.15 7.29 9.73
N PRO A 232 -27.32 7.68 9.17
CA PRO A 232 -27.38 8.39 7.89
C PRO A 232 -26.66 9.73 7.82
N ASP A 233 -26.41 10.37 8.97
CA ASP A 233 -25.70 11.64 9.10
C ASP A 233 -24.19 11.53 8.86
N ARG A 234 -23.62 10.32 8.99
CA ARG A 234 -22.17 10.07 8.93
C ARG A 234 -21.80 8.90 8.01
N ASP A 235 -22.62 7.85 8.03
CA ASP A 235 -22.37 6.61 7.32
C ASP A 235 -22.86 6.72 5.88
N LYS A 236 -22.08 6.17 4.95
CA LYS A 236 -22.41 6.09 3.53
C LYS A 236 -22.24 4.64 3.06
N ASP A 237 -23.19 4.13 2.31
CA ASP A 237 -23.08 2.80 1.71
C ASP A 237 -22.06 2.84 0.55
N TRP A 238 -21.06 1.95 0.61
CA TRP A 238 -19.99 1.89 -0.38
C TRP A 238 -20.54 1.67 -1.80
N ALA A 239 -21.48 0.73 -1.98
CA ALA A 239 -21.99 0.38 -3.29
C ALA A 239 -22.83 1.52 -3.89
N GLU A 240 -23.64 2.20 -3.07
CA GLU A 240 -24.40 3.37 -3.50
C GLU A 240 -23.48 4.55 -3.88
N GLU A 241 -22.43 4.82 -3.10
CA GLU A 241 -21.48 5.89 -3.41
C GLU A 241 -20.62 5.57 -4.65
N MET A 242 -20.29 4.29 -4.87
CA MET A 242 -19.67 3.82 -6.11
C MET A 242 -20.61 3.97 -7.31
N ALA A 243 -21.91 3.73 -7.15
CA ALA A 243 -22.91 3.87 -8.23
C ALA A 243 -23.08 5.32 -8.69
N LYS A 244 -22.86 6.29 -7.79
CA LYS A 244 -22.86 7.73 -8.10
C LYS A 244 -21.62 8.21 -8.85
N SER A 245 -20.59 7.36 -8.96
CA SER A 245 -19.31 7.73 -9.57
C SER A 245 -19.30 7.45 -11.07
N PRO A 246 -18.69 8.33 -11.90
CA PRO A 246 -18.63 8.12 -13.33
C PRO A 246 -17.83 6.86 -13.66
N THR A 247 -18.14 6.25 -14.81
CA THR A 247 -17.44 5.08 -15.34
C THR A 247 -16.24 5.44 -16.20
N THR A 248 -15.96 6.73 -16.36
CA THR A 248 -14.79 7.23 -17.09
C THR A 248 -13.49 6.93 -16.31
N PRO A 249 -12.37 6.71 -17.01
CA PRO A 249 -11.09 6.54 -16.34
C PRO A 249 -10.77 7.71 -15.40
N SER A 250 -10.28 7.39 -14.21
CA SER A 250 -9.78 8.41 -13.28
C SER A 250 -8.28 8.62 -13.55
N PRO A 251 -7.82 9.86 -13.80
CA PRO A 251 -6.42 10.12 -14.08
C PRO A 251 -5.56 9.75 -12.87
N ALA A 252 -4.36 9.24 -13.12
CA ALA A 252 -3.41 8.95 -12.06
C ALA A 252 -2.68 10.24 -11.67
N GLU A 253 -2.76 10.62 -10.40
CA GLU A 253 -2.07 11.81 -9.88
C GLU A 253 -0.56 11.63 -10.01
N THR A 254 0.14 12.69 -10.44
CA THR A 254 1.60 12.68 -10.54
C THR A 254 2.22 12.90 -9.17
N MET A 255 2.82 11.84 -8.62
CA MET A 255 3.41 11.82 -7.28
C MET A 255 4.92 11.77 -7.36
N GLY A 256 5.62 12.46 -6.46
CA GLY A 256 7.06 12.30 -6.28
C GLY A 256 7.39 10.93 -5.71
N ALA A 257 8.58 10.40 -6.01
CA ALA A 257 9.05 9.12 -5.46
C ALA A 257 9.05 9.09 -3.93
N GLU A 258 9.32 10.23 -3.29
CA GLU A 258 9.38 10.40 -1.84
C GLU A 258 8.05 10.82 -1.21
N ASP A 259 6.97 10.94 -2.00
CA ASP A 259 5.64 11.14 -1.42
C ASP A 259 5.19 9.88 -0.65
N ILE A 260 4.39 10.08 0.40
CA ILE A 260 3.90 8.99 1.24
C ILE A 260 2.85 8.18 0.47
N LEU A 261 3.07 6.88 0.37
CA LEU A 261 2.09 5.94 -0.17
C LEU A 261 1.10 5.50 0.91
N TYR A 262 1.62 5.03 2.05
CA TYR A 262 0.79 4.48 3.12
C TYR A 262 1.40 4.59 4.50
N LEU A 263 0.53 4.46 5.51
CA LEU A 263 0.88 4.24 6.91
C LEU A 263 0.55 2.79 7.30
N LEU A 264 1.48 2.12 7.97
CA LEU A 264 1.27 0.79 8.54
C LEU A 264 1.71 0.76 10.00
N TYR A 265 0.73 0.63 10.90
CA TYR A 265 0.98 0.72 12.33
C TYR A 265 1.46 -0.60 12.92
N THR A 266 2.60 -0.58 13.61
CA THR A 266 3.13 -1.73 14.35
C THR A 266 3.01 -1.52 15.86
N SER A 267 2.95 -2.63 16.60
CA SER A 267 3.02 -2.59 18.06
C SER A 267 4.44 -2.23 18.48
N GLY A 268 4.66 -0.99 18.90
CA GLY A 268 5.91 -0.57 19.52
C GLY A 268 6.05 -1.15 20.93
N THR A 269 7.28 -1.29 21.41
CA THR A 269 7.59 -1.68 22.81
C THR A 269 7.12 -0.66 23.85
N THR A 270 6.85 0.57 23.42
CA THR A 270 6.52 1.74 24.27
C THR A 270 5.01 2.02 24.38
N GLY A 271 4.16 1.07 24.01
CA GLY A 271 2.71 1.14 24.23
C GLY A 271 1.89 1.87 23.17
N LYS A 272 2.34 3.03 22.65
CA LYS A 272 1.66 3.72 21.53
C LYS A 272 2.03 3.09 20.18
N PRO A 273 1.05 2.85 19.27
CA PRO A 273 1.35 2.32 17.95
C PRO A 273 2.17 3.32 17.14
N LYS A 274 3.18 2.85 16.41
CA LYS A 274 4.03 3.70 15.58
C LYS A 274 3.61 3.56 14.12
N GLY A 275 3.24 4.66 13.48
CA GLY A 275 2.89 4.69 12.06
C GLY A 275 4.14 4.56 11.20
N ILE A 276 4.38 3.37 10.65
CA ILE A 276 5.45 3.17 9.66
C ILE A 276 5.00 3.82 8.35
N VAL A 277 5.83 4.70 7.82
CA VAL A 277 5.65 5.38 6.54
C VAL A 277 6.46 4.65 5.48
N HIS A 278 5.81 4.35 4.36
CA HIS A 278 6.50 3.98 3.12
C HIS A 278 6.25 5.03 2.05
N THR A 279 7.31 5.45 1.37
CA THR A 279 7.25 6.31 0.18
C THR A 279 7.04 5.50 -1.09
N ILE A 280 6.64 6.14 -2.18
CA ILE A 280 6.19 5.45 -3.40
C ILE A 280 7.34 4.76 -4.15
N GLY A 281 8.38 5.50 -4.51
CA GLY A 281 9.42 5.06 -5.45
C GLY A 281 10.19 3.85 -4.93
N GLY A 282 10.90 4.03 -3.80
CA GLY A 282 11.70 2.96 -3.20
C GLY A 282 10.86 1.72 -2.86
N TYR A 283 9.64 1.90 -2.32
CA TYR A 283 8.76 0.77 -2.02
C TYR A 283 8.40 -0.03 -3.28
N LEU A 284 7.94 0.63 -4.35
CA LEU A 284 7.56 -0.06 -5.57
C LEU A 284 8.75 -0.75 -6.25
N VAL A 285 9.94 -0.13 -6.26
CA VAL A 285 11.15 -0.75 -6.81
C VAL A 285 11.48 -2.03 -6.04
N GLY A 286 11.47 -1.96 -4.71
CA GLY A 286 11.68 -3.13 -3.85
C GLY A 286 10.64 -4.24 -4.10
N GLN A 287 9.35 -3.91 -4.14
CA GLN A 287 8.30 -4.91 -4.41
C GLN A 287 8.40 -5.51 -5.82
N ASN A 288 8.71 -4.69 -6.83
CA ASN A 288 8.87 -5.16 -8.20
C ASN A 288 10.09 -6.09 -8.34
N LEU A 289 11.19 -5.84 -7.63
CA LEU A 289 12.34 -6.75 -7.59
C LEU A 289 11.99 -8.11 -6.96
N LEU A 290 11.27 -8.08 -5.83
CA LEU A 290 10.97 -9.30 -5.08
C LEU A 290 9.92 -10.20 -5.75
N LEU A 291 8.87 -9.58 -6.28
CA LEU A 291 7.69 -10.29 -6.80
C LEU A 291 7.67 -10.36 -8.33
N GLY A 292 8.47 -9.54 -8.99
CA GLY A 292 8.55 -9.51 -10.43
C GLY A 292 9.02 -10.84 -10.98
N ARG A 293 8.32 -11.36 -11.99
CA ARG A 293 8.98 -12.20 -12.98
C ARG A 293 9.66 -11.26 -13.96
N PHE A 294 10.99 -11.32 -14.02
CA PHE A 294 11.78 -10.63 -15.04
C PHE A 294 12.04 -11.63 -16.18
N PRO A 295 11.12 -11.79 -17.15
CA PRO A 295 11.56 -12.30 -18.44
C PRO A 295 12.63 -11.34 -18.97
N ARG A 296 13.49 -11.82 -19.88
CA ARG A 296 14.52 -11.05 -20.61
C ARG A 296 13.91 -9.93 -21.48
N VAL A 297 13.08 -9.07 -20.91
CA VAL A 297 12.41 -7.96 -21.54
C VAL A 297 13.26 -6.74 -21.22
N PRO A 298 13.74 -6.01 -22.23
CA PRO A 298 14.53 -4.80 -22.01
C PRO A 298 13.73 -3.79 -21.17
N PRO A 299 14.43 -2.87 -20.45
CA PRO A 299 13.79 -1.79 -19.71
C PRO A 299 12.81 -1.05 -20.61
N ARG A 300 11.67 -0.62 -20.04
CA ARG A 300 10.63 0.03 -20.83
C ARG A 300 11.01 1.48 -21.11
N PRO A 301 10.77 1.99 -22.33
CA PRO A 301 10.81 3.43 -22.57
C PRO A 301 9.76 4.13 -21.70
N ALA A 302 9.99 5.41 -21.37
CA ALA A 302 9.00 6.22 -20.66
C ALA A 302 7.65 6.19 -21.42
N PRO A 303 6.50 6.04 -20.75
CA PRO A 303 5.23 5.94 -21.46
C PRO A 303 4.88 7.29 -22.12
N GLU A 304 4.59 7.29 -23.41
CA GLU A 304 4.02 8.45 -24.10
C GLU A 304 2.51 8.54 -23.82
N GLY A 305 2.03 9.72 -23.43
CA GLY A 305 0.59 10.01 -23.35
C GLY A 305 -0.16 9.41 -22.15
N ILE A 306 0.49 9.29 -20.98
CA ILE A 306 -0.24 9.00 -19.73
C ILE A 306 -1.31 10.09 -19.55
N PRO A 307 -2.59 9.76 -19.31
CA PRO A 307 -3.60 10.75 -18.95
C PRO A 307 -3.24 11.34 -17.59
N LEU A 308 -2.46 12.41 -17.60
CA LEU A 308 -2.06 13.17 -16.42
C LEU A 308 -3.25 14.00 -15.95
N GLY A 309 -3.43 14.09 -14.64
CA GLY A 309 -4.30 15.11 -14.06
C GLY A 309 -3.77 16.52 -14.39
N PRO A 310 -4.62 17.55 -14.42
CA PRO A 310 -4.14 18.92 -14.54
C PRO A 310 -3.15 19.22 -13.40
N PRO A 311 -2.04 19.94 -13.66
CA PRO A 311 -1.16 20.40 -12.59
C PRO A 311 -1.99 21.30 -11.67
N TRP A 312 -2.01 20.96 -10.38
CA TRP A 312 -2.65 21.80 -9.38
C TRP A 312 -1.96 23.16 -9.35
N GLY A 313 -2.73 24.24 -9.50
CA GLY A 313 -2.23 25.60 -9.41
C GLY A 313 -1.50 25.83 -8.09
N GLU A 314 -0.52 26.73 -8.09
CA GLU A 314 0.28 27.15 -6.93
C GLU A 314 -0.60 27.83 -5.85
N GLY A 315 -1.50 27.07 -5.24
CA GLY A 315 -2.31 27.47 -4.11
C GLY A 315 -1.58 27.11 -2.83
N GLY A 316 -0.62 27.95 -2.43
CA GLY A 316 -0.12 28.04 -1.07
C GLY A 316 0.20 26.72 -0.38
N LEU A 317 1.30 26.08 -0.80
CA LEU A 317 2.08 25.25 0.12
C LEU A 317 2.51 26.14 1.29
N SER A 318 1.67 26.25 2.32
CA SER A 318 2.13 26.58 3.65
C SER A 318 3.13 25.48 4.00
N ARG A 319 4.42 25.76 3.78
CA ARG A 319 5.55 25.01 4.32
C ARG A 319 5.44 25.06 5.85
N ARG A 320 4.54 24.28 6.43
CA ARG A 320 4.72 23.82 7.80
C ARG A 320 5.89 22.84 7.69
N SER A 321 7.00 23.20 8.30
CA SER A 321 8.16 22.33 8.43
C SER A 321 7.68 20.94 8.82
N PRO A 322 8.11 19.86 8.14
CA PRO A 322 7.86 18.53 8.66
C PRO A 322 8.47 18.45 10.05
N GLY A 323 7.63 18.27 11.07
CA GLY A 323 8.08 17.98 12.43
C GLY A 323 9.02 16.76 12.41
N ARG A 324 9.98 16.72 13.35
CA ARG A 324 11.00 15.66 13.42
C ARG A 324 10.39 14.26 13.29
N ILE A 325 10.62 13.63 12.15
CA ILE A 325 10.31 12.22 11.89
C ILE A 325 11.46 11.39 12.50
N GLN A 326 11.13 10.41 13.34
CA GLN A 326 12.15 9.49 13.90
C GLN A 326 12.32 8.31 12.95
N ALA A 327 13.56 8.01 12.59
CA ALA A 327 13.88 6.80 11.84
C ALA A 327 13.84 5.59 12.77
N GLY A 328 13.04 4.58 12.41
CA GLY A 328 13.12 3.25 13.00
C GLY A 328 13.94 2.36 12.09
N LEU A 329 14.91 1.62 12.64
CA LEU A 329 15.59 0.55 11.92
C LEU A 329 14.58 -0.61 11.73
N GLY A 330 13.78 -0.56 10.68
CA GLY A 330 13.06 -1.73 10.20
C GLY A 330 14.08 -2.74 9.67
N THR A 331 13.85 -4.03 9.91
CA THR A 331 14.67 -5.11 9.33
C THR A 331 14.58 -5.03 7.81
N GLY A 332 15.60 -4.39 7.22
CA GLY A 332 15.74 -4.20 5.79
C GLY A 332 15.85 -5.51 5.04
N LEU A 333 15.28 -5.53 3.84
CA LEU A 333 15.47 -6.56 2.84
C LEU A 333 16.97 -6.78 2.56
N PRO A 334 17.43 -8.01 2.26
CA PRO A 334 18.82 -8.25 1.92
C PRO A 334 19.12 -7.67 0.53
N GLY A 335 19.60 -6.43 0.50
CA GLY A 335 20.09 -5.73 -0.68
C GLY A 335 21.25 -4.80 -0.28
N PRO A 336 22.13 -4.41 -1.21
CA PRO A 336 23.19 -3.46 -0.93
C PRO A 336 22.63 -2.03 -0.80
N GLY A 337 23.11 -1.30 0.22
CA GLY A 337 22.64 0.04 0.57
C GLY A 337 21.69 0.05 1.79
N PRO A 338 21.31 1.24 2.31
CA PRO A 338 20.30 1.33 3.36
C PRO A 338 18.96 0.77 2.86
N PRO A 339 18.10 0.21 3.74
CA PRO A 339 16.80 -0.28 3.32
C PRO A 339 15.97 0.80 2.64
N PHE A 340 15.16 0.40 1.66
CA PHE A 340 14.08 1.24 1.16
C PHE A 340 13.23 1.70 2.35
N GLN A 341 13.11 3.01 2.46
CA GLN A 341 12.92 3.64 3.75
C GLN A 341 11.60 3.29 4.44
N VAL A 342 11.71 3.20 5.76
CA VAL A 342 10.65 2.99 6.73
C VAL A 342 10.82 4.12 7.73
N TYR A 343 9.98 5.16 7.65
CA TYR A 343 9.97 6.18 8.70
C TYR A 343 8.98 5.83 9.79
N THR A 344 9.16 6.30 11.02
CA THR A 344 8.10 6.29 12.03
C THR A 344 7.59 7.71 12.24
N GLN A 345 6.27 7.92 12.14
CA GLN A 345 5.68 9.17 12.60
C GLN A 345 5.90 9.31 14.12
N SER A 346 6.37 10.48 14.54
CA SER A 346 6.44 10.83 15.96
C SER A 346 5.08 11.36 16.43
N PRO A 347 4.63 11.02 17.65
CA PRO A 347 3.25 11.24 18.10
C PRO A 347 2.87 12.69 18.47
N ASN A 348 3.54 13.71 17.91
CA ASN A 348 3.18 15.12 18.14
C ASN A 348 3.27 15.91 16.83
N LEU A 349 2.12 16.19 16.23
CA LEU A 349 1.87 17.27 15.28
C LEU A 349 0.92 18.28 15.92
#